data_AF-A0A915BIE0-F1
#
_entry.id   AF-A0A915BIE0-F1
#
_cell.length_a   1.000
_cell.length_b   1.000
_cell.length_c   1.000
_cell.angle_alpha   90.00
_cell.angle_beta   90.00
_cell.angle_gamma   90.00
#
_symmetry.space_group_name_H-M   'P 1'
#
loop_
_entity.id
_entity.type
_entity.pdbx_description
1 polymer ?
#
loop_
_entity_poly.entity_id
_entity_poly.type
_entity_poly.pdbx_seq_one_letter_code
_entity_poly.pdbx_strand_id
1 'polypeptide(L)'
;QLMEDLWPPSGGQTWRLIAQAVDDGRVAFNRACVHLEPWQVVSYTLSVAFLTLWLRRIMKSDRPMTQRIRAAVFSAVRNIPWVKAQISEEMEKARKDLEETIHESDRKKEFYKFLPERGLPPDAIISEAELYEAMSEYTFYDGRVSGVMYTDYDEEHRKLLEKIFTMFAYSNPLHPDLFPGCRKMEAEIVRIVCSLLHGGSPSCGTSLQVVLKASFSPVWY
;
A
#
# COMPACT_ATOMS: atom_id res chain seq x y z
N GLN A 1 17.68 -58.38 -8.29
CA GLN A 1 16.90 -57.61 -9.27
C GLN A 1 15.93 -56.73 -8.48
N LEU A 2 16.31 -55.55 -7.98
CA LEU A 2 16.19 -54.29 -8.73
C LEU A 2 16.75 -53.10 -7.91
N MET A 3 17.94 -53.23 -7.30
CA MET A 3 18.54 -52.09 -6.58
C MET A 3 20.04 -51.91 -6.77
N GLU A 4 20.63 -52.60 -7.76
CA GLU A 4 22.02 -52.37 -8.20
C GLU A 4 22.11 -51.74 -9.61
N ASP A 5 20.98 -51.46 -10.27
CA ASP A 5 20.95 -50.98 -11.66
C ASP A 5 20.81 -49.45 -11.82
N LEU A 6 20.99 -48.65 -10.75
CA LEU A 6 20.79 -47.19 -10.83
C LEU A 6 22.06 -46.34 -10.93
N TRP A 7 23.25 -46.93 -11.11
CA TRP A 7 24.49 -46.14 -11.26
C TRP A 7 25.42 -46.65 -12.36
N PRO A 8 25.71 -45.87 -13.43
CA PRO A 8 26.58 -46.32 -14.50
C PRO A 8 28.07 -46.37 -14.06
N PRO A 9 28.89 -47.31 -14.57
CA PRO A 9 30.29 -47.50 -14.15
C PRO A 9 31.24 -46.37 -14.58
N SER A 10 30.80 -45.48 -15.48
CA SER A 10 31.58 -44.34 -15.98
C SER A 10 31.53 -43.10 -15.07
N GLY A 11 30.61 -43.06 -14.08
CA GLY A 11 30.51 -41.92 -13.15
C GLY A 11 31.67 -41.88 -12.15
N GLY A 12 32.20 -43.03 -11.73
CA GLY A 12 33.17 -43.10 -10.62
C GLY A 12 34.50 -42.38 -10.87
N GLN A 13 34.97 -42.33 -12.13
CA GLN A 13 36.22 -41.66 -12.49
C GLN A 13 36.08 -40.13 -12.52
N THR A 14 34.98 -39.63 -13.09
CA THR A 14 34.65 -38.20 -13.08
C THR A 14 34.41 -37.71 -11.65
N TRP A 15 33.72 -38.49 -10.80
CA TRP A 15 33.55 -38.15 -9.39
C TRP A 15 34.86 -38.10 -8.61
N ARG A 16 35.83 -38.97 -8.89
CA ARG A 16 37.16 -38.93 -8.26
C ARG A 16 37.97 -37.71 -8.68
N LEU A 17 37.95 -37.34 -9.95
CA LEU A 17 38.62 -36.14 -10.44
C LEU A 17 38.02 -34.87 -9.85
N ILE A 18 36.69 -34.82 -9.72
CA ILE A 18 35.98 -33.72 -9.06
C ILE A 18 36.34 -33.68 -7.56
N ALA A 19 36.34 -34.83 -6.88
CA ALA A 19 36.70 -34.90 -5.46
C ALA A 19 38.16 -34.45 -5.22
N GLN A 20 39.08 -34.87 -6.08
CA GLN A 20 40.48 -34.47 -6.00
C GLN A 20 40.68 -32.98 -6.27
N ALA A 21 39.98 -32.41 -7.27
CA ALA A 21 40.00 -30.98 -7.53
C ALA A 21 39.41 -30.16 -6.36
N VAL A 22 38.39 -30.68 -5.68
CA VAL A 22 37.79 -30.06 -4.48
C VAL A 22 38.77 -30.11 -3.30
N ASP A 23 39.46 -31.23 -3.09
CA ASP A 23 40.45 -31.35 -2.02
C ASP A 23 41.70 -30.49 -2.28
N ASP A 24 42.19 -30.45 -3.52
CA ASP A 24 43.29 -29.56 -3.92
C ASP A 24 42.91 -28.09 -3.71
N GLY A 25 41.66 -27.73 -4.05
CA GLY A 25 41.09 -26.41 -3.77
C GLY A 25 40.99 -26.10 -2.26
N ARG A 26 40.54 -27.06 -1.46
CA ARG A 26 40.46 -26.92 0.01
C ARG A 26 41.83 -26.71 0.63
N VAL A 27 42.84 -27.48 0.20
CA VAL A 27 44.22 -27.36 0.70
C VAL A 27 44.84 -26.03 0.28
N ALA A 28 44.62 -25.59 -0.97
CA ALA A 28 45.08 -24.30 -1.45
C ALA A 28 44.45 -23.13 -0.67
N PHE A 29 43.14 -23.19 -0.41
CA PHE A 29 42.44 -22.18 0.39
C PHE A 29 42.93 -22.14 1.83
N ASN A 30 43.06 -23.32 2.47
CA ASN A 30 43.60 -23.41 3.82
C ASN A 30 45.01 -22.86 3.90
N ARG A 31 45.89 -23.16 2.92
CA ARG A 31 47.25 -22.59 2.82
C ARG A 31 47.22 -21.07 2.72
N ALA A 32 46.32 -20.51 1.92
CA ALA A 32 46.15 -19.07 1.80
C ALA A 32 45.67 -18.42 3.11
N CYS A 33 44.93 -19.13 3.96
CA CYS A 33 44.41 -18.62 5.23
C CYS A 33 45.24 -18.98 6.48
N VAL A 34 46.38 -19.67 6.35
CA VAL A 34 47.23 -20.10 7.50
C VAL A 34 47.69 -18.93 8.37
N HIS A 35 47.86 -17.75 7.78
CA HIS A 35 48.36 -16.56 8.47
C HIS A 35 47.25 -15.72 9.13
N LEU A 36 45.99 -16.13 9.03
CA LEU A 36 44.84 -15.42 9.56
C LEU A 36 44.24 -16.19 10.74
N GLU A 37 43.90 -15.46 11.81
CA GLU A 37 43.21 -16.06 12.94
C GLU A 37 41.74 -16.38 12.59
N PRO A 38 41.12 -17.41 13.19
CA PRO A 38 39.76 -17.83 12.85
C PRO A 38 38.71 -16.71 12.91
N TRP A 39 38.84 -15.77 13.84
CA TRP A 39 37.90 -14.65 13.97
C TRP A 39 38.04 -13.62 12.84
N GLN A 40 39.23 -13.46 12.25
CA GLN A 40 39.47 -12.55 11.12
C GLN A 40 38.79 -13.07 9.86
N VAL A 41 38.84 -14.38 9.64
CA VAL A 41 38.12 -15.03 8.53
C VAL A 41 36.61 -14.83 8.68
N VAL A 42 36.07 -14.98 9.89
CA VAL A 42 34.65 -14.72 10.18
C VAL A 42 34.30 -13.25 9.97
N SER A 43 35.12 -12.31 10.41
CA SER A 43 34.83 -10.88 10.25
C SER A 43 34.91 -10.42 8.79
N TYR A 44 35.87 -10.92 8.01
CA TYR A 44 35.97 -10.63 6.58
C TYR A 44 34.81 -11.22 5.78
N THR A 45 34.43 -12.47 6.06
CA THR A 45 33.28 -13.09 5.38
C THR A 45 31.97 -12.38 5.71
N LEU A 46 31.74 -12.00 6.96
CA LEU A 46 30.60 -11.18 7.36
C LEU A 46 30.64 -9.81 6.67
N SER A 47 31.78 -9.14 6.65
CA SER A 47 31.94 -7.82 6.01
C SER A 47 31.65 -7.88 4.51
N VAL A 48 32.15 -8.89 3.81
CA VAL A 48 31.87 -9.11 2.38
C VAL A 48 30.39 -9.47 2.17
N ALA A 49 29.78 -10.28 3.05
CA ALA A 49 28.36 -10.58 2.99
C ALA A 49 27.50 -9.32 3.19
N PHE A 50 27.80 -8.50 4.19
CA PHE A 50 27.11 -7.23 4.40
C PHE A 50 27.33 -6.26 3.24
N LEU A 51 28.54 -6.15 2.72
CA LEU A 51 28.87 -5.27 1.59
C LEU A 51 28.14 -5.73 0.32
N THR A 52 28.09 -7.04 0.05
CA THR A 52 27.35 -7.59 -1.09
C THR A 52 25.84 -7.43 -0.94
N LEU A 53 25.27 -7.61 0.25
CA LEU A 53 23.85 -7.32 0.53
C LEU A 53 23.54 -5.83 0.38
N TRP A 54 24.44 -4.95 0.84
CA TRP A 54 24.31 -3.50 0.72
C TRP A 54 24.39 -3.03 -0.74
N LEU A 55 25.37 -3.55 -1.51
CA LEU A 55 25.50 -3.31 -2.95
C LEU A 55 24.28 -3.83 -3.71
N ARG A 56 23.82 -5.05 -3.42
CA ARG A 56 22.59 -5.60 -4.00
C ARG A 56 21.38 -4.74 -3.68
N ARG A 57 21.24 -4.25 -2.44
CA ARG A 57 20.15 -3.34 -2.05
C ARG A 57 20.22 -2.00 -2.79
N ILE A 58 21.41 -1.47 -3.03
CA ILE A 58 21.59 -0.24 -3.80
C ILE A 58 21.29 -0.43 -5.28
N MET A 59 21.75 -1.54 -5.87
CA MET A 59 21.50 -1.84 -7.30
C MET A 59 20.05 -2.23 -7.57
N LYS A 60 19.37 -2.86 -6.60
CA LYS A 60 17.96 -3.27 -6.72
C LYS A 60 16.97 -2.16 -6.34
N SER A 61 17.45 -0.94 -6.13
CA SER A 61 16.62 0.22 -5.84
C SER A 61 16.31 0.95 -7.15
N ASP A 62 15.07 0.87 -7.64
CA ASP A 62 14.57 1.40 -8.93
C ASP A 62 14.64 2.93 -9.11
N ARG A 63 15.37 3.66 -8.26
CA ARG A 63 15.47 5.12 -8.33
C ARG A 63 16.81 5.53 -8.94
N PRO A 64 16.84 6.32 -10.03
CA PRO A 64 18.07 6.78 -10.65
C PRO A 64 18.93 7.57 -9.65
N MET A 65 20.26 7.42 -9.75
CA MET A 65 21.22 8.03 -8.82
C MET A 65 21.05 9.56 -8.69
N THR A 66 20.62 10.22 -9.76
CA THR A 66 20.33 11.66 -9.80
C THR A 66 19.19 12.06 -8.85
N GLN A 67 18.13 11.25 -8.73
CA GLN A 67 17.03 11.52 -7.78
C GLN A 67 17.49 11.37 -6.33
N ARG A 68 18.41 10.45 -6.05
CA ARG A 68 18.97 10.27 -4.70
C ARG A 68 19.82 11.46 -4.30
N ILE A 69 20.68 11.92 -5.20
CA ILE A 69 21.50 13.11 -4.98
C ILE A 69 20.61 14.34 -4.82
N ARG A 70 19.59 14.52 -5.68
CA ARG A 70 18.61 15.61 -5.54
C ARG A 70 17.88 15.55 -4.20
N ALA A 71 17.43 14.38 -3.75
CA ALA A 71 16.75 14.23 -2.47
C ALA A 71 17.69 14.50 -1.28
N ALA A 72 18.95 14.07 -1.36
CA ALA A 72 19.96 14.33 -0.33
C ALA A 72 20.29 15.83 -0.25
N VAL A 73 20.52 16.48 -1.39
CA VAL A 73 20.75 17.93 -1.49
C VAL A 73 19.52 18.69 -0.98
N PHE A 74 18.32 18.32 -1.43
CA PHE A 74 17.06 18.92 -0.96
C PHE A 74 16.88 18.77 0.55
N SER A 75 17.19 17.60 1.11
CA SER A 75 17.13 17.38 2.55
C SER A 75 18.18 18.18 3.31
N ALA A 76 19.38 18.34 2.77
CA ALA A 76 20.44 19.15 3.37
C ALA A 76 20.04 20.64 3.39
N VAL A 77 19.54 21.16 2.26
CA VAL A 77 19.04 22.55 2.15
C VAL A 77 17.88 22.80 3.11
N ARG A 78 16.92 21.86 3.20
CA ARG A 78 15.78 21.94 4.13
C ARG A 78 16.19 21.95 5.61
N ASN A 79 17.33 21.36 5.94
CA ASN A 79 17.84 21.32 7.32
C ASN A 79 18.61 22.59 7.73
N ILE A 80 18.84 23.53 6.81
CA ILE A 80 19.43 24.82 7.15
C ILE A 80 18.44 25.59 8.05
N PRO A 81 18.87 26.14 9.21
CA PRO A 81 17.97 26.74 10.19
C PRO A 81 17.00 27.80 9.63
N TRP A 82 17.47 28.68 8.74
CA TRP A 82 16.61 29.72 8.14
C TRP A 82 15.56 29.11 7.19
N VAL A 83 15.96 28.15 6.36
CA VAL A 83 15.06 27.50 5.38
C VAL A 83 13.99 26.70 6.13
N LYS A 84 14.40 25.99 7.18
CA LYS A 84 13.48 25.26 8.06
C LYS A 84 12.48 26.20 8.73
N ALA A 85 12.94 27.36 9.22
CA ALA A 85 12.07 28.35 9.84
C ALA A 85 11.02 28.88 8.86
N GLN A 86 11.42 29.22 7.63
CA GLN A 86 10.50 29.69 6.60
C GLN A 86 9.50 28.61 6.17
N ILE A 87 9.95 27.36 6.01
CA ILE A 87 9.05 26.23 5.73
C ILE A 87 8.06 26.03 6.88
N SER A 88 8.52 26.08 8.14
CA SER A 88 7.61 25.93 9.29
C SER A 88 6.60 27.06 9.40
N GLU A 89 6.96 28.28 9.02
CA GLU A 89 6.05 29.43 8.99
C GLU A 89 4.97 29.24 7.92
N GLU A 90 5.34 28.85 6.69
CA GLU A 90 4.37 28.54 5.63
C GLU A 90 3.49 27.33 5.99
N MET A 91 4.05 26.32 6.67
CA MET A 91 3.26 25.19 7.17
C MET A 91 2.26 25.62 8.25
N GLU A 92 2.65 26.52 9.17
CA GLU A 92 1.74 27.02 10.20
C GLU A 92 0.66 27.92 9.61
N LYS A 93 1.02 28.74 8.61
CA LYS A 93 0.06 29.53 7.85
C LYS A 93 -0.93 28.63 7.11
N ALA A 94 -0.45 27.65 6.35
CA ALA A 94 -1.31 26.68 5.67
C ALA A 94 -2.18 25.88 6.65
N ARG A 95 -1.66 25.57 7.84
CA ARG A 95 -2.44 24.94 8.92
C ARG A 95 -3.57 25.85 9.39
N LYS A 96 -3.31 27.13 9.63
CA LYS A 96 -4.32 28.11 10.05
C LYS A 96 -5.34 28.36 8.95
N ASP A 97 -4.90 28.57 7.73
CA ASP A 97 -5.78 28.76 6.57
C ASP A 97 -6.71 27.54 6.40
N LEU A 98 -6.17 26.32 6.58
CA LEU A 98 -6.96 25.10 6.56
C LEU A 98 -7.94 25.01 7.75
N GLU A 99 -7.49 25.34 8.96
CA GLU A 99 -8.32 25.36 10.16
C GLU A 99 -9.49 26.34 10.02
N GLU A 100 -9.23 27.53 9.50
CA GLU A 100 -10.25 28.55 9.20
C GLU A 100 -11.21 28.09 8.11
N THR A 101 -10.69 27.53 7.01
CA THR A 101 -11.53 27.03 5.90
C THR A 101 -12.43 25.88 6.33
N ILE A 102 -11.93 24.94 7.14
CA ILE A 102 -12.73 23.80 7.63
C ILE A 102 -13.81 24.28 8.59
N HIS A 103 -13.50 25.22 9.48
CA HIS A 103 -14.42 25.69 10.52
C HIS A 103 -15.32 26.86 10.08
N GLU A 104 -15.24 27.31 8.83
CA GLU A 104 -16.07 28.39 8.29
C GLU A 104 -17.57 28.05 8.40
N SER A 105 -17.94 26.80 8.12
CA SER A 105 -19.32 26.32 8.18
C SER A 105 -19.79 25.96 9.60
N ASP A 106 -18.87 25.83 10.55
CA ASP A 106 -19.15 25.42 11.94
C ASP A 106 -19.57 26.61 12.82
N ARG A 107 -20.60 27.36 12.40
CA ARG A 107 -21.00 28.63 13.06
C ARG A 107 -21.27 28.50 14.57
N LYS A 108 -21.75 27.35 15.04
CA LYS A 108 -22.03 27.09 16.47
C LYS A 108 -20.80 26.57 17.24
N LYS A 109 -19.80 25.98 16.57
CA LYS A 109 -18.62 25.31 17.17
C LYS A 109 -18.94 24.33 18.31
N GLU A 110 -20.17 23.85 18.38
CA GLU A 110 -20.63 22.89 19.38
C GLU A 110 -20.42 21.49 18.82
N PHE A 111 -19.41 20.80 19.37
CA PHE A 111 -19.09 19.43 18.99
C PHE A 111 -19.33 18.51 20.18
N TYR A 112 -19.87 17.32 19.90
CA TYR A 112 -19.87 16.23 20.86
C TYR A 112 -18.43 15.81 21.16
N LYS A 113 -17.90 16.22 22.31
CA LYS A 113 -16.56 15.84 22.79
C LYS A 113 -16.55 14.50 23.53
N PHE A 114 -17.72 14.08 24.01
CA PHE A 114 -17.93 12.87 24.78
C PHE A 114 -19.24 12.21 24.35
N LEU A 115 -19.33 10.89 24.53
CA LEU A 115 -20.57 10.16 24.32
C LEU A 115 -21.62 10.62 25.36
N PRO A 116 -22.86 10.94 24.96
CA PRO A 116 -23.92 11.29 25.91
C PRO A 116 -24.14 10.18 26.94
N GLU A 117 -24.37 10.55 28.21
CA GLU A 117 -24.61 9.58 29.30
C GLU A 117 -25.87 8.72 29.08
N ARG A 118 -26.83 9.24 28.30
CA ARG A 118 -28.06 8.54 27.92
C ARG A 118 -28.19 8.55 26.40
N GLY A 119 -28.63 7.43 25.85
CA GLY A 119 -28.90 7.32 24.41
C GLY A 119 -29.95 8.33 23.98
N LEU A 120 -29.67 9.02 22.87
CA LEU A 120 -30.61 9.94 22.25
C LEU A 120 -31.74 9.15 21.56
N PRO A 121 -32.99 9.67 21.58
CA PRO A 121 -34.07 9.07 20.82
C PRO A 121 -33.81 9.21 19.31
N PRO A 122 -34.31 8.28 18.46
CA PRO A 122 -34.09 8.31 17.01
C PRO A 122 -34.45 9.65 16.37
N ASP A 123 -35.58 10.26 16.76
CA ASP A 123 -36.02 11.55 16.20
C ASP A 123 -35.03 12.69 16.47
N ALA A 124 -34.40 12.69 17.66
CA ALA A 124 -33.37 13.68 17.99
C ALA A 124 -32.11 13.47 17.14
N ILE A 125 -31.72 12.22 16.90
CA ILE A 125 -30.57 11.90 16.05
C ILE A 125 -30.82 12.35 14.60
N ILE A 126 -32.03 12.10 14.08
CA ILE A 126 -32.41 12.54 12.73
C ILE A 126 -32.42 14.06 12.66
N SER A 127 -33.02 14.75 13.63
CA SER A 127 -33.06 16.22 13.64
C SER A 127 -31.66 16.84 13.69
N GLU A 128 -30.72 16.21 14.38
CA GLU A 128 -29.32 16.65 14.40
C GLU A 128 -28.63 16.41 13.05
N ALA A 129 -28.91 15.28 12.39
CA ALA A 129 -28.40 15.00 11.05
C ALA A 129 -28.95 15.99 10.00
N GLU A 130 -30.23 16.35 10.07
CA GLU A 130 -30.85 17.38 9.22
C GLU A 130 -30.20 18.76 9.45
N LEU A 131 -29.89 19.10 10.70
CA LEU A 131 -29.14 20.33 11.02
C LEU A 131 -27.75 20.30 10.36
N TYR A 132 -27.07 19.16 10.34
CA TYR A 132 -25.75 19.02 9.71
C TYR A 132 -25.81 19.08 8.19
N GLU A 133 -26.82 18.47 7.57
CA GLU A 133 -27.06 18.58 6.13
C GLU A 133 -27.26 20.05 5.72
N ALA A 134 -28.03 20.80 6.51
CA ALA A 134 -28.30 22.22 6.28
C ALA A 134 -27.08 23.15 6.50
N MET A 135 -25.95 22.65 7.03
CA MET A 135 -24.72 23.44 7.17
C MET A 135 -24.03 23.70 5.83
N SER A 136 -24.30 22.88 4.80
CA SER A 136 -23.75 23.10 3.47
C SER A 136 -24.38 24.34 2.82
N GLU A 137 -23.57 25.38 2.57
CA GLU A 137 -24.02 26.57 1.83
C GLU A 137 -24.13 26.31 0.31
N TYR A 138 -23.56 25.21 -0.17
CA TYR A 138 -23.54 24.86 -1.58
C TYR A 138 -24.55 23.76 -1.90
N THR A 139 -25.37 24.03 -2.90
CA THR A 139 -26.19 23.05 -3.60
C THR A 139 -25.36 22.42 -4.71
N PHE A 140 -24.92 21.17 -4.52
CA PHE A 140 -24.15 20.43 -5.54
C PHE A 140 -24.96 20.19 -6.83
N TYR A 141 -26.29 20.31 -6.75
CA TYR A 141 -27.22 20.12 -7.85
C TYR A 141 -27.19 21.22 -8.91
N ASP A 142 -26.66 22.40 -8.58
CA ASP A 142 -26.59 23.52 -9.53
C ASP A 142 -25.37 23.45 -10.47
N GLY A 143 -24.58 22.37 -10.41
CA GLY A 143 -23.41 22.16 -11.27
C GLY A 143 -22.26 23.15 -11.04
N ARG A 144 -22.30 23.91 -9.94
CA ARG A 144 -21.31 24.96 -9.61
C ARG A 144 -20.07 24.42 -8.89
N VAL A 145 -20.06 23.13 -8.57
CA VAL A 145 -18.97 22.49 -7.82
C VAL A 145 -18.30 21.43 -8.71
N SER A 146 -17.04 21.66 -9.07
CA SER A 146 -16.30 20.77 -9.97
C SER A 146 -15.79 19.52 -9.25
N GLY A 147 -16.05 18.35 -9.82
CA GLY A 147 -15.44 17.07 -9.42
C GLY A 147 -15.94 16.45 -8.12
N VAL A 148 -16.99 17.00 -7.49
CA VAL A 148 -17.55 16.48 -6.23
C VAL A 148 -18.68 15.47 -6.46
N MET A 149 -19.52 15.68 -7.47
CA MET A 149 -20.56 14.74 -7.90
C MET A 149 -20.31 14.33 -9.36
N TYR A 150 -20.30 13.02 -9.62
CA TYR A 150 -20.02 12.46 -10.95
C TYR A 150 -21.27 12.20 -11.79
N THR A 151 -22.45 12.27 -11.18
CA THR A 151 -23.75 12.04 -11.82
C THR A 151 -24.67 13.20 -11.54
N ASP A 152 -25.56 13.49 -12.49
CA ASP A 152 -26.64 14.44 -12.29
C ASP A 152 -27.57 13.98 -11.16
N TYR A 153 -28.29 14.94 -10.57
CA TYR A 153 -29.30 14.63 -9.56
C TYR A 153 -30.51 13.96 -10.20
N ASP A 154 -30.53 12.63 -10.16
CA ASP A 154 -31.67 11.82 -10.55
C ASP A 154 -32.30 11.14 -9.33
N GLU A 155 -33.54 11.53 -9.08
CA GLU A 155 -34.37 11.07 -7.97
C GLU A 155 -34.74 9.57 -8.10
N GLU A 156 -34.90 9.06 -9.33
CA GLU A 156 -35.17 7.63 -9.55
C GLU A 156 -33.93 6.80 -9.20
N HIS A 157 -32.77 7.21 -9.70
CA HIS A 157 -31.49 6.59 -9.37
C HIS A 157 -31.20 6.64 -7.86
N ARG A 158 -31.42 7.77 -7.19
CA ARG A 158 -31.24 7.90 -5.73
C ARG A 158 -32.09 6.88 -4.97
N LYS A 159 -33.39 6.77 -5.30
CA LYS A 159 -34.30 5.79 -4.67
C LYS A 159 -33.86 4.35 -4.88
N LEU A 160 -33.33 4.04 -6.06
CA LEU A 160 -32.76 2.71 -6.34
C LEU A 160 -31.56 2.43 -5.42
N LEU A 161 -30.62 3.38 -5.30
CA LEU A 161 -29.44 3.23 -4.44
C LEU A 161 -29.81 3.08 -2.96
N GLU A 162 -30.75 3.87 -2.45
CA GLU A 162 -31.24 3.77 -1.07
C GLU A 162 -31.85 2.40 -0.77
N LYS A 163 -32.66 1.89 -1.70
CA LYS A 163 -33.25 0.56 -1.57
C LYS A 163 -32.19 -0.53 -1.53
N ILE A 164 -31.18 -0.45 -2.41
CA ILE A 164 -30.06 -1.41 -2.42
C ILE A 164 -29.26 -1.31 -1.13
N PHE A 165 -28.91 -0.11 -0.68
CA PHE A 165 -28.15 0.09 0.55
C PHE A 165 -28.90 -0.48 1.77
N THR A 166 -30.20 -0.23 1.86
CA THR A 166 -31.05 -0.78 2.93
C THR A 166 -31.05 -2.31 2.92
N MET A 167 -31.11 -2.95 1.75
CA MET A 167 -31.07 -4.42 1.64
C MET A 167 -29.73 -5.01 2.09
N PHE A 168 -28.61 -4.32 1.86
CA PHE A 168 -27.27 -4.84 2.14
C PHE A 168 -26.56 -4.16 3.33
N ALA A 169 -27.26 -3.35 4.13
CA ALA A 169 -26.68 -2.55 5.23
C ALA A 169 -25.88 -3.36 6.26
N TYR A 170 -26.27 -4.62 6.49
CA TYR A 170 -25.60 -5.55 7.42
C TYR A 170 -24.71 -6.59 6.73
N SER A 171 -24.53 -6.48 5.41
CA SER A 171 -23.65 -7.39 4.67
C SER A 171 -22.19 -7.07 4.91
N ASN A 172 -21.38 -8.11 5.10
CA ASN A 172 -19.94 -7.95 5.31
C ASN A 172 -19.15 -8.86 4.33
N PRO A 173 -18.45 -8.29 3.33
CA PRO A 173 -17.68 -9.07 2.35
C PRO A 173 -16.59 -9.96 2.95
N LEU A 174 -16.16 -9.73 4.21
CA LEU A 174 -15.20 -10.58 4.92
C LEU A 174 -15.73 -12.00 5.19
N HIS A 175 -17.05 -12.20 5.13
CA HIS A 175 -17.71 -13.50 5.35
C HIS A 175 -18.46 -13.95 4.09
N PRO A 176 -17.74 -14.37 3.03
CA PRO A 176 -18.32 -14.73 1.73
C PRO A 176 -19.26 -15.94 1.77
N ASP A 177 -19.13 -16.78 2.79
CA ASP A 177 -19.98 -17.92 3.10
C ASP A 177 -21.35 -17.49 3.64
N LEU A 178 -21.38 -16.45 4.47
CA LEU A 178 -22.62 -15.87 5.02
C LEU A 178 -23.30 -14.91 4.05
N PHE A 179 -22.52 -14.21 3.21
CA PHE A 179 -23.02 -13.20 2.27
C PHE A 179 -22.67 -13.52 0.80
N PRO A 180 -23.13 -14.67 0.26
CA PRO A 180 -22.77 -15.10 -1.09
C PRO A 180 -23.29 -14.14 -2.18
N GLY A 181 -24.36 -13.40 -1.92
CA GLY A 181 -24.90 -12.37 -2.81
C GLY A 181 -23.93 -11.19 -2.98
N CYS A 182 -23.36 -10.69 -1.89
CA CYS A 182 -22.37 -9.61 -1.92
C CYS A 182 -21.11 -10.03 -2.67
N ARG A 183 -20.57 -11.22 -2.34
CA ARG A 183 -19.44 -11.83 -3.06
C ARG A 183 -19.70 -11.97 -4.57
N LYS A 184 -20.91 -12.38 -4.96
CA LYS A 184 -21.29 -12.50 -6.37
C LYS A 184 -21.30 -11.15 -7.07
N MET A 185 -21.94 -10.13 -6.47
CA MET A 185 -21.98 -8.78 -7.04
C MET A 185 -20.57 -8.21 -7.23
N GLU A 186 -19.67 -8.37 -6.26
CA GLU A 186 -18.28 -7.91 -6.39
C GLU A 186 -17.55 -8.60 -7.55
N ALA A 187 -17.71 -9.93 -7.69
CA ALA A 187 -17.11 -10.68 -8.79
C ALA A 187 -17.65 -10.26 -10.16
N GLU A 188 -18.96 -9.98 -10.25
CA GLU A 188 -19.60 -9.49 -11.48
C GLU A 188 -19.13 -8.08 -11.83
N ILE A 189 -19.03 -7.16 -10.87
CA ILE A 189 -18.49 -5.80 -11.08
C ILE A 189 -17.07 -5.86 -11.63
N VAL A 190 -16.18 -6.65 -11.01
CA VAL A 190 -14.80 -6.82 -11.48
C VAL A 190 -14.78 -7.34 -12.92
N ARG A 191 -15.60 -8.35 -13.24
CA ARG A 191 -15.65 -8.91 -14.60
C ARG A 191 -16.21 -7.93 -15.63
N ILE A 192 -17.22 -7.13 -15.27
CA ILE A 192 -17.78 -6.08 -16.12
C ILE A 192 -16.69 -5.06 -16.45
N VAL A 193 -15.95 -4.57 -15.44
CA VAL A 193 -14.88 -3.59 -15.64
C VAL A 193 -13.71 -4.18 -16.45
N CYS A 194 -13.29 -5.41 -16.18
CA CYS A 194 -12.28 -6.09 -16.99
C CYS A 194 -12.69 -6.21 -18.46
N SER A 195 -13.96 -6.51 -18.72
CA SER A 195 -14.50 -6.60 -20.08
C SER A 195 -14.55 -5.22 -20.75
N LEU A 196 -14.98 -4.18 -20.03
CA LEU A 196 -15.03 -2.79 -20.49
C LEU A 196 -13.64 -2.27 -20.89
N LEU A 197 -12.60 -2.70 -20.17
CA LEU A 197 -11.20 -2.35 -20.44
C LEU A 197 -10.48 -3.35 -21.36
N HIS A 198 -11.20 -4.26 -22.01
CA HIS A 198 -10.67 -5.23 -22.97
C HIS A 198 -9.56 -6.16 -22.40
N GLY A 199 -9.61 -6.51 -21.11
CA GLY A 199 -8.57 -7.31 -20.46
C GLY A 199 -8.52 -8.80 -20.85
N GLY A 200 -9.53 -9.31 -21.56
CA GLY A 200 -9.62 -10.72 -21.98
C GLY A 200 -9.86 -11.71 -20.83
N SER A 201 -9.89 -13.01 -21.15
CA SER A 201 -10.13 -14.07 -20.16
C SER A 201 -9.16 -14.13 -18.96
N PRO A 202 -7.84 -13.90 -19.10
CA PRO A 202 -6.92 -14.00 -17.97
C PRO A 202 -6.98 -12.80 -17.02
N SER A 203 -7.69 -11.72 -17.40
CA SER A 203 -7.84 -10.56 -16.52
C SER A 203 -8.59 -10.91 -15.24
N CYS A 204 -8.10 -10.37 -14.12
CA CYS A 204 -8.67 -10.49 -12.80
C CYS A 204 -8.48 -9.18 -12.02
N GLY A 205 -9.14 -9.06 -10.87
CA GLY A 205 -9.08 -7.89 -10.02
C GLY A 205 -9.86 -8.08 -8.72
N THR A 206 -9.90 -7.04 -7.91
CA THR A 206 -10.67 -6.97 -6.67
C THR A 206 -11.30 -5.60 -6.54
N SER A 207 -12.46 -5.53 -5.91
CA SER A 207 -13.08 -4.27 -5.51
C SER A 207 -12.30 -3.64 -4.36
N LEU A 208 -12.10 -2.32 -4.42
CA LEU A 208 -11.44 -1.52 -3.37
C LEU A 208 -12.30 -0.31 -3.05
N GLN A 209 -12.20 0.19 -1.83
CA GLN A 209 -13.00 1.32 -1.36
C GLN A 209 -12.65 2.63 -2.08
N VAL A 210 -11.37 2.88 -2.34
CA VAL A 210 -10.89 4.13 -2.97
C VAL A 210 -9.63 3.87 -3.80
N VAL A 211 -9.45 4.64 -4.88
CA VAL A 211 -8.32 4.60 -5.82
C VAL A 211 -6.95 4.72 -5.14
N LEU A 212 -6.81 5.55 -4.10
CA LEU A 212 -5.56 5.66 -3.33
C LEU A 212 -5.07 4.28 -2.85
N LYS A 213 -5.99 3.41 -2.41
CA LYS A 213 -5.65 2.05 -1.96
C LYS A 213 -5.14 1.17 -3.11
N ALA A 214 -5.63 1.40 -4.33
CA ALA A 214 -5.13 0.73 -5.52
C ALA A 214 -3.68 1.15 -5.84
N SER A 215 -3.34 2.43 -5.71
CA SER A 215 -1.98 2.94 -5.99
C SER A 215 -0.91 2.49 -4.99
N PHE A 216 -1.29 2.20 -3.75
CA PHE A 216 -0.38 1.73 -2.71
C PHE A 216 -0.29 0.22 -2.56
N SER A 217 -1.18 -0.54 -3.22
CA SER A 217 -1.09 -2.00 -3.18
C SER A 217 0.08 -2.42 -4.06
N PRO A 218 1.13 -3.07 -3.52
CA PRO A 218 2.14 -3.68 -4.36
C PRO A 218 1.44 -4.70 -5.25
N VAL A 219 1.67 -4.55 -6.55
CA VAL A 219 1.23 -5.50 -7.56
C VAL A 219 1.95 -6.81 -7.26
N TRP A 220 1.29 -7.70 -6.52
CA TRP A 220 1.75 -9.06 -6.32
C TRP A 220 1.44 -9.82 -7.62
N TYR A 221 2.45 -9.89 -8.49
CA TYR A 221 2.54 -10.91 -9.53
C TYR A 221 3.30 -12.12 -8.99
#